data_AF-A0A179IQV8-F1
#
_entry.id   AF-A0A179IQV8-F1
#
_cell.length_a   1.000
_cell.length_b   1.000
_cell.length_c   1.000
_cell.angle_alpha   90.00
_cell.angle_beta   90.00
_cell.angle_gamma   90.00
#
_symmetry.space_group_name_H-M   'P 1'
#
loop_
_entity.id
_entity.type
_entity.pdbx_description
1 polymer ?
#
loop_
_entity_poly.entity_id
_entity_poly.type
_entity_poly.pdbx_seq_one_letter_code
_entity_poly.pdbx_strand_id
1 'polypeptide(L)'
;MKLKQFVAATEAEALALVRAEWGERAIILASRRERPKGLLGWLRRGRVVVVAAYDEGDAPRGGERAPSAGPPSGPAPEPEDGAGGLEARRQAVLAAMERTGRVRAGSGGAAARRPPGGPAAVGALLAAGDPPAEASVPSWAAALGGLPPNRRAFVPAFWSTAEALFQHGVEARWVERLHAAVLRRRPETAGDPAAMRQAAAAILAGWLKQKVGPPRRPARLVALVGPTGVGKTTTVAKLAARDRLGGGGVAFITADTFRVAAVEQLRTYADILGVPFAVAYSPGEAARSAAHHLAAGRTVYVDTAGRNYFSPEAADALRPVVEALRPLDDGALFLLTLALTHQWEDNARLIERFSALGVDALVFTKFDEAPRLGQVLNAVLRFPVRAVYLADGQNVPDDLRPLAAAALVDGLLGGAGA
;
A
#
# COMPACT_ATOMS: atom_id res chain seq x y z
N MET A 1 -30.11 -6.48 -15.46
CA MET A 1 -28.80 -6.09 -16.02
C MET A 1 -28.63 -6.58 -17.47
N LYS A 2 -28.55 -5.67 -18.44
CA LYS A 2 -28.26 -5.90 -19.87
C LYS A 2 -26.78 -5.63 -20.14
N LEU A 3 -26.12 -6.48 -20.93
CA LEU A 3 -24.74 -6.27 -21.39
C LEU A 3 -24.71 -5.96 -22.89
N LYS A 4 -23.87 -5.01 -23.31
CA LYS A 4 -23.67 -4.65 -24.71
C LYS A 4 -22.22 -4.27 -24.99
N GLN A 5 -21.77 -4.57 -26.21
CA GLN A 5 -20.45 -4.20 -26.70
C GLN A 5 -20.56 -2.98 -27.62
N PHE A 6 -19.65 -2.03 -27.41
CA PHE A 6 -19.51 -0.79 -28.16
C PHE A 6 -18.14 -0.78 -28.82
N VAL A 7 -18.11 -0.54 -30.13
CA VAL A 7 -16.87 -0.61 -30.92
C VAL A 7 -16.63 0.74 -31.58
N ALA A 8 -15.45 1.32 -31.38
CA ALA A 8 -15.06 2.60 -31.98
C ALA A 8 -13.57 2.66 -32.35
N ALA A 9 -13.14 3.71 -33.03
CA ALA A 9 -11.74 3.89 -33.40
C ALA A 9 -10.88 4.31 -32.19
N THR A 10 -11.47 5.04 -31.26
CA THR A 10 -10.84 5.45 -30.00
C THR A 10 -11.68 5.05 -28.79
N GLU A 11 -11.04 5.02 -27.63
CA GLU A 11 -11.72 4.72 -26.37
C GLU A 11 -12.68 5.84 -25.95
N ALA A 12 -12.33 7.08 -26.26
CA ALA A 12 -13.21 8.24 -26.02
C ALA A 12 -14.51 8.15 -26.84
N GLU A 13 -14.42 7.75 -28.11
CA GLU A 13 -15.60 7.52 -28.96
C GLU A 13 -16.44 6.34 -28.45
N ALA A 14 -15.82 5.24 -28.04
CA ALA A 14 -16.53 4.08 -27.51
C ALA A 14 -17.30 4.43 -26.22
N LEU A 15 -16.68 5.23 -25.33
CA LEU A 15 -17.35 5.74 -24.14
C LEU A 15 -18.45 6.76 -24.46
N ALA A 16 -18.26 7.60 -25.48
CA ALA A 16 -19.30 8.51 -25.95
C ALA A 16 -20.53 7.75 -26.47
N LEU A 17 -20.33 6.64 -27.19
CA LEU A 17 -21.42 5.76 -27.64
C LEU A 17 -22.16 5.11 -26.47
N VAL A 18 -21.43 4.62 -25.46
CA VAL A 18 -22.04 4.07 -24.24
C VAL A 18 -22.90 5.12 -23.55
N ARG A 19 -22.39 6.34 -23.39
CA ARG A 19 -23.12 7.45 -22.74
C ARG A 19 -24.31 7.94 -23.57
N ALA A 20 -24.18 8.00 -24.89
CA ALA A 20 -25.26 8.40 -25.77
C ALA A 20 -26.43 7.40 -25.73
N GLU A 21 -26.14 6.11 -25.57
CA GLU A 21 -27.18 5.08 -25.55
C GLU A 21 -27.75 4.84 -24.14
N TRP A 22 -26.89 4.70 -23.14
CA TRP A 22 -27.28 4.23 -21.79
C TRP A 22 -27.06 5.28 -20.70
N GLY A 23 -26.71 6.52 -21.07
CA GLY A 23 -26.50 7.62 -20.16
C GLY A 23 -25.29 7.44 -19.25
N GLU A 24 -25.21 8.27 -18.21
CA GLU A 24 -24.10 8.22 -17.24
C GLU A 24 -24.16 7.03 -16.28
N ARG A 25 -25.27 6.27 -16.30
CA ARG A 25 -25.52 5.12 -15.40
C ARG A 25 -24.99 3.79 -15.95
N ALA A 26 -24.40 3.78 -17.14
CA ALA A 26 -23.79 2.59 -17.71
C ALA A 26 -22.47 2.24 -17.01
N ILE A 27 -22.33 1.00 -16.59
CA ILE A 27 -21.11 0.47 -15.96
C ILE A 27 -20.22 -0.13 -17.04
N ILE A 28 -18.99 0.38 -17.18
CA ILE A 28 -18.00 -0.24 -18.07
C ILE A 28 -17.36 -1.44 -17.39
N LEU A 29 -17.55 -2.62 -17.96
CA LEU A 29 -17.01 -3.88 -17.43
C LEU A 29 -15.60 -4.18 -17.94
N ALA A 30 -15.34 -3.87 -19.21
CA ALA A 30 -14.04 -4.12 -19.84
C ALA A 30 -13.82 -3.20 -21.04
N SER A 31 -12.57 -2.81 -21.29
CA SER A 31 -12.12 -2.12 -22.50
C SER A 31 -10.91 -2.86 -23.05
N ARG A 32 -10.93 -3.21 -24.34
CA ARG A 32 -9.79 -3.85 -25.01
C ARG A 32 -9.56 -3.26 -26.39
N ARG A 33 -8.29 -3.18 -26.79
CA ARG A 33 -7.89 -2.82 -28.16
C ARG A 33 -7.77 -4.09 -29.00
N GLU A 34 -8.58 -4.19 -30.04
CA GLU A 34 -8.49 -5.25 -31.04
C GLU A 34 -7.70 -4.76 -32.25
N ARG A 35 -6.60 -5.47 -32.53
CA ARG A 35 -5.88 -5.34 -33.80
C ARG A 35 -6.49 -6.32 -34.81
N PRO A 36 -6.79 -5.89 -36.06
CA PRO A 36 -7.34 -6.78 -37.06
C PRO A 36 -6.35 -7.91 -37.37
N LYS A 37 -6.82 -9.17 -37.34
CA LYS A 37 -6.04 -10.36 -37.69
C LYS A 37 -6.09 -10.61 -39.22
N GLY A 38 -4.97 -10.99 -39.83
CA GLY A 38 -4.84 -11.35 -41.26
C GLY A 38 -3.62 -10.73 -41.97
N LEU A 39 -3.22 -11.28 -43.12
CA LEU A 39 -2.04 -10.84 -43.91
C LEU A 39 -2.10 -9.37 -44.38
N LEU A 40 -3.30 -8.77 -44.46
CA LEU A 40 -3.51 -7.34 -44.76
C LEU A 40 -3.72 -6.46 -43.50
N GLY A 41 -3.51 -7.01 -42.30
CA GLY A 41 -3.80 -6.35 -41.02
C GLY A 41 -2.95 -5.12 -40.70
N TRP A 42 -1.85 -4.89 -41.43
CA TRP A 42 -0.94 -3.76 -41.23
C TRP A 42 -1.47 -2.43 -41.78
N LEU A 43 -2.46 -2.45 -42.70
CA LEU A 43 -3.10 -1.24 -43.25
C LEU A 43 -4.33 -0.76 -42.46
N ARG A 44 -4.84 -1.56 -41.51
CA ARG A 44 -6.10 -1.25 -40.80
C ARG A 44 -5.85 -0.72 -39.39
N ARG A 45 -6.39 0.46 -39.10
CA ARG A 45 -6.36 1.07 -37.75
C ARG A 45 -7.05 0.15 -36.74
N GLY A 46 -6.42 -0.05 -35.58
CA GLY A 46 -6.98 -0.84 -34.49
C GLY A 46 -8.29 -0.24 -33.98
N ARG A 47 -9.16 -1.08 -33.40
CA ARG A 47 -10.44 -0.66 -32.83
C ARG A 47 -10.46 -0.91 -31.32
N VAL A 48 -11.20 -0.08 -30.59
CA VAL A 48 -11.45 -0.26 -29.16
C VAL A 48 -12.83 -0.90 -29.01
N VAL A 49 -12.90 -1.98 -28.23
CA VAL A 49 -14.14 -2.65 -27.84
C VAL A 49 -14.35 -2.41 -26.36
N VAL A 50 -15.43 -1.71 -26.02
CA VAL A 50 -15.88 -1.45 -24.65
C VAL A 50 -17.11 -2.31 -24.37
N VAL A 51 -17.08 -3.10 -23.31
CA VAL A 51 -18.23 -3.87 -22.82
C VAL A 51 -18.84 -3.11 -21.67
N ALA A 52 -20.11 -2.72 -21.79
CA ALA A 52 -20.85 -2.04 -20.76
C ALA A 52 -22.03 -2.90 -20.26
N ALA A 53 -22.46 -2.63 -19.03
CA ALA A 53 -23.68 -3.17 -18.42
C ALA A 53 -24.61 -2.03 -17.96
N TYR A 54 -25.91 -2.25 -18.06
CA TYR A 54 -26.95 -1.32 -17.61
C TYR A 54 -28.07 -2.09 -16.90
N ASP A 55 -28.59 -1.58 -15.78
CA ASP A 55 -29.72 -2.20 -15.09
C ASP A 55 -31.02 -1.43 -15.32
N GLU A 56 -32.08 -2.13 -15.72
CA GLU A 56 -33.35 -1.50 -16.13
C GLU A 56 -34.19 -0.99 -14.94
N GLY A 57 -33.84 -1.40 -13.72
CA GLY A 57 -34.53 -0.99 -12.48
C GLY A 57 -34.36 0.49 -12.13
N ASP A 58 -33.39 1.18 -12.73
CA ASP A 58 -33.06 2.59 -12.45
C ASP A 58 -33.56 3.56 -13.52
N ALA A 59 -34.51 3.18 -14.38
CA ALA A 59 -35.13 4.12 -15.30
C ALA A 59 -35.92 5.20 -14.51
N PRO A 60 -35.72 6.51 -14.77
CA PRO A 60 -36.48 7.54 -14.07
C PRO A 60 -37.97 7.40 -14.43
N ARG A 61 -38.83 7.25 -13.41
CA ARG A 61 -40.26 7.46 -13.57
C ARG A 61 -40.46 8.93 -13.93
N GLY A 62 -40.95 9.21 -15.13
CA GLY A 62 -41.15 10.58 -15.60
C GLY A 62 -42.04 11.36 -14.64
N GLY A 63 -41.56 12.53 -14.18
CA GLY A 63 -42.40 13.48 -13.45
C GLY A 63 -41.74 14.34 -12.37
N GLU A 64 -40.53 14.03 -11.88
CA GLU A 64 -39.91 14.86 -10.83
C GLU A 64 -38.90 15.86 -11.39
N ARG A 65 -39.27 17.15 -11.32
CA ARG A 65 -38.34 18.26 -11.50
C ARG A 65 -37.28 18.19 -10.40
N ALA A 66 -36.01 18.17 -10.79
CA ALA A 66 -34.89 18.33 -9.87
C ALA A 66 -35.04 19.67 -9.11
N PRO A 67 -34.82 19.70 -7.78
CA PRO A 67 -34.76 20.97 -7.06
C PRO A 67 -33.55 21.76 -7.55
N SER A 68 -33.75 23.05 -7.84
CA SER A 68 -32.67 23.97 -8.16
C SER A 68 -31.67 24.02 -7.00
N ALA A 69 -30.40 23.76 -7.30
CA ALA A 69 -29.30 23.92 -6.35
C ALA A 69 -29.22 25.38 -5.90
N GLY A 70 -29.59 25.63 -4.65
CA GLY A 70 -29.23 26.86 -3.95
C GLY A 70 -27.72 26.92 -3.72
N PRO A 71 -27.16 28.12 -3.46
CA PRO A 71 -25.73 28.27 -3.19
C PRO A 71 -25.33 27.42 -1.97
N PRO A 72 -24.10 26.88 -1.93
CA PRO A 72 -23.67 25.96 -0.89
C PRO A 72 -23.81 26.61 0.49
N SER A 73 -24.55 25.96 1.37
CA SER A 73 -24.59 26.31 2.79
C SER A 73 -23.17 26.21 3.36
N GLY A 74 -22.77 27.26 4.07
CA GLY A 74 -21.47 27.33 4.73
C GLY A 74 -21.24 26.17 5.71
N PRO A 75 -19.97 25.95 6.13
CA PRO A 75 -19.63 24.83 7.02
C PRO A 75 -20.44 24.94 8.32
N ALA A 76 -20.97 23.80 8.78
CA ALA A 76 -21.60 23.70 10.09
C ALA A 76 -20.61 24.17 11.17
N PRO A 77 -21.08 24.90 12.21
CA PRO A 77 -20.20 25.40 13.25
C PRO A 77 -19.51 24.23 13.96
N GLU A 78 -18.19 24.36 14.17
CA GLU A 78 -17.43 23.41 14.98
C GLU A 78 -17.90 23.54 16.45
N PRO A 79 -18.26 22.44 17.14
CA PRO A 79 -18.61 22.51 18.55
C PRO A 79 -17.37 22.78 19.41
N GLU A 80 -17.50 23.60 20.44
CA GLU A 80 -16.44 23.90 21.39
C GLU A 80 -16.07 22.64 22.22
N ASP A 81 -14.82 22.18 22.09
CA ASP A 81 -14.34 20.91 22.64
C ASP A 81 -13.85 21.07 24.10
N GLY A 82 -14.61 20.53 25.06
CA GLY A 82 -14.10 20.17 26.39
C GLY A 82 -13.47 18.76 26.38
N ALA A 83 -12.55 18.48 27.31
CA ALA A 83 -11.78 17.22 27.36
C ALA A 83 -12.64 15.92 27.37
N GLY A 84 -13.86 15.98 27.92
CA GLY A 84 -14.81 14.85 27.90
C GLY A 84 -15.48 14.61 26.54
N GLY A 85 -15.57 15.64 25.68
CA GLY A 85 -16.13 15.52 24.33
C GLY A 85 -15.18 14.83 23.35
N LEU A 86 -13.87 15.05 23.50
CA LEU A 86 -12.85 14.44 22.65
C LEU A 86 -12.79 12.92 22.79
N GLU A 87 -12.87 12.39 24.01
CA GLU A 87 -12.83 10.95 24.25
C GLU A 87 -14.11 10.26 23.75
N ALA A 88 -15.29 10.84 23.99
CA ALA A 88 -16.54 10.31 23.45
C ALA A 88 -16.55 10.30 21.90
N ARG A 89 -16.02 11.37 21.28
CA ARG A 89 -15.85 11.49 19.83
C ARG A 89 -14.85 10.46 19.31
N ARG A 90 -13.73 10.25 20.02
CA ARG A 90 -12.74 9.21 19.72
C ARG A 90 -13.38 7.82 19.72
N GLN A 91 -14.13 7.47 20.76
CA GLN A 91 -14.81 6.18 20.85
C GLN A 91 -15.84 5.98 19.73
N ALA A 92 -16.63 7.01 19.42
CA ALA A 92 -17.61 6.95 18.33
C ALA A 92 -16.95 6.76 16.95
N VAL A 93 -15.85 7.47 16.69
CA VAL A 93 -15.06 7.34 15.46
C VAL A 93 -14.47 5.93 15.35
N LEU A 94 -13.81 5.44 16.40
CA LEU A 94 -13.21 4.10 16.41
C LEU A 94 -14.27 3.01 16.15
N ALA A 95 -15.41 3.07 16.84
CA ALA A 95 -16.52 2.14 16.65
C ALA A 95 -17.15 2.20 15.24
N ALA A 96 -17.16 3.37 14.60
CA ALA A 96 -17.60 3.50 13.21
C ALA A 96 -16.57 2.91 12.22
N MET A 97 -15.27 3.14 12.45
CA MET A 97 -14.19 2.62 11.61
C MET A 97 -14.07 1.10 11.66
N GLU A 98 -14.25 0.49 12.84
CA GLU A 98 -14.28 -0.97 12.98
C GLU A 98 -15.39 -1.63 12.13
N ARG A 99 -16.55 -0.99 12.05
CA ARG A 99 -17.67 -1.47 11.23
C ARG A 99 -17.35 -1.37 9.74
N THR A 100 -16.72 -0.28 9.29
CA THR A 100 -16.35 -0.10 7.87
C THR A 100 -15.24 -1.04 7.43
N GLY A 101 -14.27 -1.31 8.31
CA GLY A 101 -13.20 -2.28 8.07
C GLY A 101 -13.71 -3.70 7.84
N ARG A 102 -14.83 -4.08 8.49
CA ARG A 102 -15.47 -5.41 8.34
C ARG A 102 -16.43 -5.54 7.16
N VAL A 103 -17.10 -4.45 6.73
CA VAL A 103 -18.23 -4.51 5.78
C VAL A 103 -17.84 -4.79 4.31
N ARG A 104 -16.56 -4.67 3.91
CA ARG A 104 -16.15 -4.86 2.49
C ARG A 104 -15.50 -6.21 2.15
N ALA A 105 -15.49 -7.18 3.06
CA ALA A 105 -15.05 -8.56 2.75
C ALA A 105 -16.03 -9.34 1.87
N GLY A 106 -17.21 -8.81 1.55
CA GLY A 106 -18.28 -9.51 0.82
C GLY A 106 -18.65 -8.90 -0.52
N SER A 107 -17.83 -9.11 -1.56
CA SER A 107 -18.30 -9.27 -2.96
C SER A 107 -17.11 -9.53 -3.88
N GLY A 108 -16.76 -10.81 -4.04
CA GLY A 108 -15.65 -11.27 -4.88
C GLY A 108 -15.25 -12.69 -4.49
N GLY A 109 -16.18 -13.64 -4.70
CA GLY A 109 -16.02 -15.03 -4.32
C GLY A 109 -14.86 -15.72 -5.04
N ALA A 110 -13.76 -15.90 -4.32
CA ALA A 110 -13.23 -17.23 -4.05
C ALA A 110 -12.97 -17.25 -2.55
N ALA A 111 -13.74 -18.04 -1.81
CA ALA A 111 -13.50 -18.24 -0.38
C ALA A 111 -12.12 -18.89 -0.24
N ALA A 112 -11.10 -18.07 -0.03
CA ALA A 112 -9.81 -18.54 0.42
C ALA A 112 -10.03 -19.11 1.81
N ARG A 113 -10.26 -20.43 1.86
CA ARG A 113 -10.14 -21.20 3.09
C ARG A 113 -8.80 -20.82 3.70
N ARG A 114 -8.85 -20.24 4.90
CA ARG A 114 -7.70 -20.16 5.81
C ARG A 114 -7.03 -21.54 5.80
N PRO A 115 -5.76 -21.70 5.38
CA PRO A 115 -5.10 -22.97 5.62
C PRO A 115 -5.03 -23.15 7.15
N PRO A 116 -5.35 -24.34 7.66
CA PRO A 116 -5.04 -24.65 9.04
C PRO A 116 -3.52 -24.70 9.15
N GLY A 117 -2.92 -23.69 9.78
CA GLY A 117 -1.47 -23.48 9.79
C GLY A 117 -1.00 -22.75 11.04
N GLY A 118 -1.50 -23.19 12.19
CA GLY A 118 -0.96 -22.97 13.53
C GLY A 118 -1.21 -24.25 14.35
N PRO A 119 -0.44 -24.53 15.43
CA PRO A 119 -0.07 -25.90 15.86
C PRO A 119 -1.21 -26.86 16.26
N ALA A 120 -2.45 -26.41 16.33
CA ALA A 120 -3.58 -27.22 16.78
C ALA A 120 -4.41 -27.85 15.66
N ALA A 121 -4.26 -27.43 14.40
CA ALA A 121 -5.06 -27.97 13.30
C ALA A 121 -4.41 -29.16 12.56
N VAL A 122 -3.25 -29.61 13.04
CA VAL A 122 -2.61 -30.89 12.67
C VAL A 122 -3.27 -32.08 13.37
N GLY A 123 -3.96 -31.85 14.50
CA GLY A 123 -4.48 -32.93 15.35
C GLY A 123 -5.63 -33.76 14.77
N ALA A 124 -6.42 -33.22 13.84
CA ALA A 124 -7.60 -33.92 13.31
C ALA A 124 -7.34 -34.71 12.01
N LEU A 125 -6.14 -34.61 11.42
CA LEU A 125 -5.74 -35.40 10.25
C LEU A 125 -4.94 -36.67 10.65
N LEU A 126 -4.77 -36.92 11.95
CA LEU A 126 -3.94 -37.99 12.53
C LEU A 126 -4.76 -39.16 13.12
N ALA A 127 -6.02 -39.35 12.72
CA ALA A 127 -6.87 -40.43 13.23
C ALA A 127 -7.50 -41.26 12.10
N ALA A 128 -6.66 -41.94 11.32
CA ALA A 128 -6.96 -43.23 10.69
C ALA A 128 -5.81 -43.62 9.73
N GLY A 129 -5.13 -44.73 10.02
CA GLY A 129 -4.18 -45.38 9.12
C GLY A 129 -2.78 -45.44 9.70
N ASP A 130 -2.22 -46.64 9.73
CA ASP A 130 -0.88 -46.96 10.22
C ASP A 130 0.20 -46.01 9.68
N PRO A 131 1.24 -45.70 10.47
CA PRO A 131 2.29 -44.77 10.09
C PRO A 131 3.04 -45.30 8.85
N PRO A 132 3.22 -44.48 7.79
CA PRO A 132 4.18 -44.80 6.76
C PRO A 132 5.59 -44.75 7.36
N ALA A 133 6.43 -45.71 6.97
CA ALA A 133 7.82 -45.84 7.40
C ALA A 133 8.53 -44.48 7.43
N GLU A 134 9.25 -44.21 8.52
CA GLU A 134 9.96 -42.97 8.84
C GLU A 134 10.49 -42.24 7.60
N ALA A 135 9.69 -41.31 7.07
CA ALA A 135 10.19 -40.26 6.21
C ALA A 135 10.94 -39.31 7.13
N SER A 136 12.26 -39.44 7.13
CA SER A 136 13.18 -38.51 7.77
C SER A 136 12.70 -37.08 7.54
N VAL A 137 12.37 -36.39 8.64
CA VAL A 137 12.22 -34.93 8.62
C VAL A 137 13.49 -34.40 7.95
N PRO A 138 13.40 -33.65 6.83
CA PRO A 138 14.60 -33.19 6.16
C PRO A 138 15.41 -32.37 7.16
N SER A 139 16.53 -32.93 7.62
CA SER A 139 17.54 -32.17 8.33
C SER A 139 17.82 -30.94 7.48
N TRP A 140 17.79 -29.76 8.08
CA TRP A 140 18.11 -28.50 7.42
C TRP A 140 19.44 -28.59 6.64
N ALA A 141 20.37 -29.48 7.04
CA ALA A 141 21.57 -29.87 6.28
C ALA A 141 21.32 -30.29 4.81
N ALA A 142 20.15 -30.86 4.49
CA ALA A 142 19.74 -31.22 3.13
C ALA A 142 19.13 -30.03 2.35
N ALA A 143 18.34 -29.16 3.00
CA ALA A 143 17.81 -27.91 2.40
C ALA A 143 18.92 -26.88 2.13
N LEU A 144 19.94 -26.93 2.97
CA LEU A 144 21.23 -26.29 2.81
C LEU A 144 21.97 -26.75 1.52
N GLY A 145 21.64 -27.89 0.90
CA GLY A 145 22.23 -28.29 -0.39
C GLY A 145 21.92 -27.36 -1.57
N GLY A 146 20.92 -26.48 -1.42
CA GLY A 146 20.52 -25.50 -2.44
C GLY A 146 20.99 -24.06 -2.21
N LEU A 147 21.76 -23.78 -1.16
CA LEU A 147 22.33 -22.45 -0.97
C LEU A 147 23.48 -22.20 -1.97
N PRO A 148 23.64 -20.97 -2.48
CA PRO A 148 24.75 -20.64 -3.37
C PRO A 148 26.10 -20.97 -2.71
N PRO A 149 27.18 -21.24 -3.49
CA PRO A 149 28.44 -21.83 -3.05
C PRO A 149 29.24 -21.08 -1.95
N ASN A 150 28.68 -20.03 -1.34
CA ASN A 150 29.30 -19.15 -0.37
C ASN A 150 29.16 -19.59 1.10
N ARG A 151 28.81 -20.85 1.40
CA ARG A 151 28.97 -21.38 2.77
C ARG A 151 30.39 -21.26 3.32
N ARG A 152 31.38 -21.09 2.43
CA ARG A 152 32.78 -20.78 2.76
C ARG A 152 33.04 -19.31 3.15
N ALA A 153 32.05 -18.41 3.09
CA ALA A 153 32.23 -16.97 3.32
C ALA A 153 31.92 -16.49 4.75
N PHE A 154 31.24 -17.30 5.56
CA PHE A 154 30.83 -16.92 6.93
C PHE A 154 31.57 -17.74 7.98
N VAL A 155 32.01 -17.10 9.06
CA VAL A 155 32.52 -17.84 10.22
C VAL A 155 31.37 -18.60 10.89
N PRO A 156 31.63 -19.77 11.51
CA PRO A 156 30.60 -20.58 12.15
C PRO A 156 29.68 -19.83 13.11
N ALA A 157 30.26 -18.93 13.91
CA ALA A 157 29.52 -18.12 14.87
C ALA A 157 28.50 -17.16 14.23
N PHE A 158 28.65 -16.83 12.94
CA PHE A 158 27.72 -15.94 12.23
C PHE A 158 26.54 -16.69 11.60
N TRP A 159 26.56 -18.02 11.48
CA TRP A 159 25.55 -18.77 10.73
C TRP A 159 24.12 -18.53 11.22
N SER A 160 23.87 -18.52 12.54
CA SER A 160 22.52 -18.28 13.08
C SER A 160 22.01 -16.86 12.83
N THR A 161 22.92 -15.88 12.70
CA THR A 161 22.58 -14.50 12.35
C THR A 161 22.26 -14.40 10.86
N ALA A 162 23.08 -15.02 10.01
CA ALA A 162 22.86 -15.09 8.57
C ALA A 162 21.53 -15.78 8.24
N GLU A 163 21.25 -16.92 8.89
CA GLU A 163 20.01 -17.67 8.73
C GLU A 163 18.78 -16.83 9.05
N ALA A 164 18.76 -16.14 10.20
CA ALA A 164 17.64 -15.25 10.57
C ALA A 164 17.39 -14.19 9.49
N LEU A 165 18.45 -13.53 9.01
CA LEU A 165 18.34 -12.53 7.95
C LEU A 165 17.82 -13.14 6.63
N PHE A 166 18.28 -14.33 6.25
CA PHE A 166 17.80 -15.01 5.05
C PHE A 166 16.33 -15.44 5.15
N GLN A 167 15.87 -15.90 6.32
CA GLN A 167 14.46 -16.24 6.55
C GLN A 167 13.52 -15.03 6.35
N HIS A 168 14.01 -13.82 6.64
CA HIS A 168 13.29 -12.58 6.35
C HIS A 168 13.43 -12.11 4.89
N GLY A 169 14.22 -12.78 4.05
CA GLY A 169 14.45 -12.42 2.65
C GLY A 169 15.44 -11.28 2.45
N VAL A 170 16.42 -11.12 3.36
CA VAL A 170 17.53 -10.17 3.17
C VAL A 170 18.46 -10.67 2.07
N GLU A 171 18.86 -9.79 1.14
CA GLU A 171 19.77 -10.16 0.05
C GLU A 171 21.16 -10.56 0.58
N ALA A 172 21.76 -11.59 -0.01
CA ALA A 172 23.07 -12.13 0.41
C ALA A 172 24.17 -11.08 0.52
N ARG A 173 24.23 -10.11 -0.42
CA ARG A 173 25.20 -9.01 -0.39
C ARG A 173 25.17 -8.20 0.91
N TRP A 174 24.00 -8.02 1.53
CA TRP A 174 23.88 -7.27 2.77
C TRP A 174 24.31 -8.10 3.97
N VAL A 175 24.00 -9.40 3.94
CA VAL A 175 24.44 -10.37 4.96
C VAL A 175 25.97 -10.53 4.93
N GLU A 176 26.57 -10.66 3.74
CA GLU A 176 28.03 -10.70 3.55
C GLU A 176 28.71 -9.40 4.00
N ARG A 177 28.15 -8.25 3.63
CA ARG A 177 28.65 -6.94 4.09
C ARG A 177 28.56 -6.80 5.60
N LEU A 178 27.49 -7.32 6.22
CA LEU A 178 27.30 -7.27 7.67
C LEU A 178 28.34 -8.13 8.37
N HIS A 179 28.52 -9.37 7.92
CA HIS A 179 29.54 -10.28 8.43
C HIS A 179 30.95 -9.64 8.39
N ALA A 180 31.35 -9.12 7.22
CA ALA A 180 32.64 -8.45 7.08
C ALA A 180 32.76 -7.21 7.98
N ALA A 181 31.68 -6.46 8.18
CA ALA A 181 31.67 -5.31 9.08
C ALA A 181 31.80 -5.71 10.56
N VAL A 182 31.19 -6.83 10.97
CA VAL A 182 31.32 -7.39 12.32
C VAL A 182 32.77 -7.81 12.56
N LEU A 183 33.33 -8.67 11.71
CA LEU A 183 34.71 -9.15 11.87
C LEU A 183 35.74 -8.02 11.86
N ARG A 184 35.55 -6.98 11.04
CA ARG A 184 36.46 -5.83 11.00
C ARG A 184 36.39 -4.96 12.27
N ARG A 185 35.20 -4.80 12.86
CA ARG A 185 34.99 -3.87 13.99
C ARG A 185 35.08 -4.54 15.35
N ARG A 186 34.76 -5.84 15.41
CA ARG A 186 34.63 -6.66 16.61
C ARG A 186 35.21 -8.07 16.36
N PRO A 187 36.49 -8.20 15.95
CA PRO A 187 37.09 -9.49 15.59
C PRO A 187 37.07 -10.50 16.74
N GLU A 188 37.08 -10.03 17.99
CA GLU A 188 37.01 -10.87 19.19
C GLU A 188 35.72 -11.67 19.29
N THR A 189 34.68 -11.26 18.55
CA THR A 189 33.42 -12.00 18.52
C THR A 189 33.54 -13.31 17.77
N ALA A 190 34.49 -13.50 16.84
CA ALA A 190 34.55 -14.56 15.79
C ALA A 190 34.18 -16.01 16.22
N GLY A 191 34.36 -16.37 17.50
CA GLY A 191 34.03 -17.69 18.06
C GLY A 191 32.72 -17.78 18.84
N ASP A 192 32.04 -16.67 19.12
CA ASP A 192 30.83 -16.59 19.95
C ASP A 192 29.61 -16.13 19.12
N PRO A 193 28.61 -17.01 18.88
CA PRO A 193 27.40 -16.65 18.14
C PRO A 193 26.57 -15.53 18.76
N ALA A 194 26.50 -15.45 20.09
CA ALA A 194 25.72 -14.43 20.80
C ALA A 194 26.39 -13.06 20.65
N ALA A 195 27.71 -12.99 20.87
CA ALA A 195 28.47 -11.77 20.65
C ALA A 195 28.42 -11.32 19.19
N MET A 196 28.43 -12.26 18.24
CA MET A 196 28.24 -11.94 16.82
C MET A 196 26.92 -11.27 16.53
N ARG A 197 25.83 -11.86 17.04
CA ARG A 197 24.47 -11.36 16.83
C ARG A 197 24.33 -9.96 17.42
N GLN A 198 24.86 -9.73 18.62
CA GLN A 198 24.85 -8.41 19.26
C GLN A 198 25.64 -7.38 18.44
N ALA A 199 26.84 -7.73 17.96
CA ALA A 199 27.64 -6.86 17.11
C ALA A 199 26.94 -6.56 15.77
N ALA A 200 26.31 -7.56 15.16
CA ALA A 200 25.52 -7.39 13.94
C ALA A 200 24.33 -6.45 14.16
N ALA A 201 23.59 -6.64 15.25
CA ALA A 201 22.47 -5.78 15.63
C ALA A 201 22.90 -4.32 15.78
N ALA A 202 24.00 -4.07 16.50
CA ALA A 202 24.55 -2.72 16.68
C ALA A 202 24.97 -2.08 15.35
N ILE A 203 25.60 -2.85 14.45
CA ILE A 203 26.01 -2.37 13.12
C ILE A 203 24.79 -2.06 12.24
N LEU A 204 23.79 -2.94 12.21
CA LEU A 204 22.55 -2.72 11.46
C LEU A 204 21.80 -1.49 11.97
N ALA A 205 21.67 -1.33 13.29
CA ALA A 205 21.05 -0.15 13.89
C ALA A 205 21.76 1.14 13.45
N GLY A 206 23.11 1.10 13.40
CA GLY A 206 23.92 2.19 12.85
C GLY A 206 23.64 2.50 11.39
N TRP A 207 23.49 1.48 10.53
CA TRP A 207 23.12 1.67 9.12
C TRP A 207 21.71 2.27 8.97
N LEU A 208 20.79 1.94 9.87
CA LEU A 208 19.37 2.29 9.77
C LEU A 208 18.99 3.64 10.42
N LYS A 209 19.83 4.20 11.30
CA LYS A 209 19.54 5.40 12.12
C LYS A 209 18.93 6.59 11.35
N GLN A 210 19.34 6.83 10.11
CA GLN A 210 18.83 7.93 9.26
C GLN A 210 17.95 7.46 8.09
N LYS A 211 17.72 6.16 7.97
CA LYS A 211 17.02 5.52 6.85
C LYS A 211 15.65 4.94 7.23
N VAL A 212 15.40 4.75 8.52
CA VAL A 212 14.14 4.24 9.05
C VAL A 212 13.68 5.18 10.17
N GLY A 213 12.39 5.54 10.17
CA GLY A 213 11.83 6.47 11.13
C GLY A 213 10.87 7.49 10.50
N PRO A 214 10.33 8.42 11.30
CA PRO A 214 9.39 9.42 10.81
C PRO A 214 10.01 10.30 9.70
N PRO A 215 9.20 10.94 8.84
CA PRO A 215 9.67 11.90 7.85
C PRO A 215 10.59 12.98 8.45
N ARG A 216 11.52 13.52 7.65
CA ARG A 216 12.52 14.50 8.12
C ARG A 216 11.93 15.87 8.43
N ARG A 217 10.84 16.22 7.74
CA ARG A 217 10.11 17.47 7.91
C ARG A 217 8.65 17.12 8.20
N PRO A 218 7.96 17.91 9.04
CA PRO A 218 6.51 17.80 9.14
C PRO A 218 5.91 18.08 7.76
N ALA A 219 4.94 17.26 7.36
CA ALA A 219 4.25 17.38 6.09
C ALA A 219 2.79 17.68 6.39
N ARG A 220 2.25 18.74 5.78
CA ARG A 220 0.81 19.01 5.79
C ARG A 220 0.14 18.52 4.52
N LEU A 221 0.90 18.22 3.48
CA LEU A 221 0.42 17.55 2.28
C LEU A 221 1.07 16.16 2.18
N VAL A 222 0.24 15.10 2.24
CA VAL A 222 0.69 13.71 2.17
C VAL A 222 -0.02 13.00 1.04
N ALA A 223 0.70 12.59 0.00
CA ALA A 223 0.15 11.90 -1.15
C ALA A 223 0.64 10.45 -1.21
N LEU A 224 -0.27 9.49 -1.35
CA LEU A 224 0.09 8.08 -1.48
C LEU A 224 0.08 7.65 -2.93
N VAL A 225 1.19 7.04 -3.34
CA VAL A 225 1.45 6.61 -4.72
C VAL A 225 1.91 5.16 -4.76
N GLY A 226 1.75 4.48 -5.88
CA GLY A 226 2.11 3.07 -6.03
C GLY A 226 1.00 2.22 -6.67
N PRO A 227 1.29 0.94 -6.97
CA PRO A 227 0.45 0.14 -7.84
C PRO A 227 -0.95 -0.14 -7.30
N THR A 228 -1.80 -0.75 -8.12
CA THR A 228 -3.13 -1.20 -7.69
C THR A 228 -3.02 -2.25 -6.57
N GLY A 229 -3.98 -2.28 -5.65
CA GLY A 229 -4.09 -3.35 -4.65
C GLY A 229 -3.05 -3.36 -3.51
N VAL A 230 -2.11 -2.42 -3.47
CA VAL A 230 -1.09 -2.33 -2.40
C VAL A 230 -1.57 -1.64 -1.12
N GLY A 231 -2.82 -1.15 -1.07
CA GLY A 231 -3.41 -0.58 0.14
C GLY A 231 -3.28 0.94 0.32
N LYS A 232 -3.14 1.72 -0.77
CA LYS A 232 -3.04 3.20 -0.73
C LYS A 232 -4.22 3.85 -0.01
N THR A 233 -5.45 3.65 -0.50
CA THR A 233 -6.67 4.25 0.07
C THR A 233 -6.83 3.94 1.55
N THR A 234 -6.59 2.69 1.96
CA THR A 234 -6.65 2.30 3.38
C THR A 234 -5.55 2.97 4.19
N THR A 235 -4.33 3.08 3.65
CA THR A 235 -3.21 3.73 4.35
C THR A 235 -3.44 5.24 4.50
N VAL A 236 -4.02 5.91 3.49
CA VAL A 236 -4.49 7.31 3.59
C VAL A 236 -5.50 7.45 4.73
N ALA A 237 -6.49 6.55 4.80
CA ALA A 237 -7.49 6.59 5.87
C ALA A 237 -6.88 6.38 7.26
N LYS A 238 -5.90 5.48 7.42
CA LYS A 238 -5.19 5.25 8.70
C LYS A 238 -4.40 6.47 9.16
N LEU A 239 -3.66 7.10 8.25
CA LEU A 239 -2.91 8.32 8.56
C LEU A 239 -3.85 9.46 8.98
N ALA A 240 -4.89 9.70 8.18
CA ALA A 240 -5.87 10.75 8.46
C ALA A 240 -6.63 10.54 9.77
N ALA A 241 -7.06 9.31 10.05
CA ALA A 241 -7.72 8.98 11.31
C ALA A 241 -6.79 9.21 12.51
N ARG A 242 -5.52 8.80 12.41
CA ARG A 242 -4.54 9.04 13.47
C ARG A 242 -4.37 10.52 13.77
N ASP A 243 -4.18 11.34 12.74
CA ASP A 243 -3.98 12.79 12.92
C ASP A 243 -5.26 13.48 13.38
N ARG A 244 -6.44 13.03 12.90
CA ARG A 244 -7.75 13.52 13.35
C ARG A 244 -8.04 13.23 14.81
N LEU A 245 -7.70 12.02 15.28
CA LEU A 245 -7.84 11.61 16.68
C LEU A 245 -6.84 12.31 17.60
N GLY A 246 -5.71 12.79 17.05
CA GLY A 246 -4.78 13.69 17.73
C GLY A 246 -5.26 15.15 17.81
N GLY A 247 -6.47 15.46 17.34
CA GLY A 247 -7.04 16.81 17.34
C GLY A 247 -6.69 17.65 16.12
N GLY A 248 -5.97 17.10 15.13
CA GLY A 248 -5.59 17.83 13.92
C GLY A 248 -6.76 18.03 12.95
N GLY A 249 -6.78 19.20 12.29
CA GLY A 249 -7.65 19.44 11.13
C GLY A 249 -7.17 18.60 9.94
N VAL A 250 -8.06 17.82 9.33
CA VAL A 250 -7.71 16.92 8.22
C VAL A 250 -8.67 17.14 7.04
N ALA A 251 -8.20 16.92 5.82
CA ALA A 251 -9.02 16.85 4.61
C ALA A 251 -8.53 15.72 3.69
N PHE A 252 -9.47 15.12 2.95
CA PHE A 252 -9.19 14.12 1.92
C PHE A 252 -9.35 14.68 0.52
N ILE A 253 -8.45 14.25 -0.36
CA ILE A 253 -8.59 14.42 -1.81
C ILE A 253 -8.38 13.04 -2.44
N THR A 254 -9.32 12.57 -3.26
CA THR A 254 -9.09 11.41 -4.12
C THR A 254 -8.90 11.83 -5.57
N ALA A 255 -7.82 11.36 -6.17
CA ALA A 255 -7.56 11.37 -7.60
C ALA A 255 -7.67 9.96 -8.21
N ASP A 256 -8.12 8.94 -7.46
CA ASP A 256 -8.43 7.60 -7.97
C ASP A 256 -9.84 7.57 -8.60
N THR A 257 -10.03 8.34 -9.67
CA THR A 257 -11.30 8.43 -10.40
C THR A 257 -11.55 7.24 -11.33
N PHE A 258 -10.55 6.38 -11.54
CA PHE A 258 -10.68 5.16 -12.34
C PHE A 258 -11.45 4.06 -11.61
N ARG A 259 -11.41 4.04 -10.27
CA ARG A 259 -12.07 3.03 -9.46
C ARG A 259 -13.19 3.68 -8.65
N VAL A 260 -14.42 3.64 -9.18
CA VAL A 260 -15.62 4.18 -8.50
C VAL A 260 -15.72 3.72 -7.05
N ALA A 261 -15.46 2.43 -6.80
CA ALA A 261 -15.48 1.86 -5.45
C ALA A 261 -14.42 2.45 -4.49
N ALA A 262 -13.30 2.98 -5.00
CA ALA A 262 -12.25 3.63 -4.21
C ALA A 262 -12.68 5.05 -3.79
N VAL A 263 -13.32 5.81 -4.68
CA VAL A 263 -13.93 7.10 -4.35
C VAL A 263 -14.95 6.94 -3.23
N GLU A 264 -15.89 6.01 -3.38
CA GLU A 264 -16.91 5.75 -2.35
C GLU A 264 -16.27 5.22 -1.06
N GLN A 265 -15.17 4.44 -1.14
CA GLN A 265 -14.44 3.99 0.04
C GLN A 265 -13.91 5.16 0.86
N LEU A 266 -13.20 6.08 0.20
CA LEU A 266 -12.57 7.19 0.89
C LEU A 266 -13.61 8.20 1.37
N ARG A 267 -14.70 8.39 0.63
CA ARG A 267 -15.86 9.18 1.08
C ARG A 267 -16.45 8.61 2.37
N THR A 268 -16.67 7.29 2.45
CA THR A 268 -17.18 6.68 3.70
C THR A 268 -16.25 6.97 4.88
N TYR A 269 -14.93 6.90 4.70
CA TYR A 269 -13.99 7.28 5.75
C TYR A 269 -14.08 8.77 6.11
N ALA A 270 -14.27 9.64 5.12
CA ALA A 270 -14.44 11.07 5.35
C ALA A 270 -15.68 11.38 6.19
N ASP A 271 -16.81 10.75 5.87
CA ASP A 271 -18.07 10.90 6.58
C ASP A 271 -17.94 10.43 8.04
N ILE A 272 -17.28 9.28 8.25
CA ILE A 272 -17.03 8.73 9.59
C ILE A 272 -16.14 9.66 10.43
N LEU A 273 -15.08 10.21 9.82
CA LEU A 273 -14.16 11.11 10.50
C LEU A 273 -14.72 12.53 10.64
N GLY A 274 -15.81 12.85 9.94
CA GLY A 274 -16.38 14.19 9.85
C GLY A 274 -15.39 15.20 9.26
N VAL A 275 -14.68 14.82 8.19
CA VAL A 275 -13.65 15.64 7.53
C VAL A 275 -14.04 16.02 6.10
N PRO A 276 -13.59 17.19 5.59
CA PRO A 276 -13.78 17.55 4.20
C PRO A 276 -13.25 16.50 3.22
N PHE A 277 -13.97 16.31 2.12
CA PHE A 277 -13.65 15.36 1.06
C PHE A 277 -13.84 16.00 -0.31
N ALA A 278 -12.84 15.85 -1.18
CA ALA A 278 -12.90 16.29 -2.56
C ALA A 278 -12.51 15.17 -3.53
N VAL A 279 -13.16 15.15 -4.68
CA VAL A 279 -12.77 14.32 -5.83
C VAL A 279 -12.09 15.24 -6.85
N ALA A 280 -10.89 14.88 -7.29
CA ALA A 280 -10.13 15.62 -8.28
C ALA A 280 -9.99 14.80 -9.57
N TYR A 281 -10.51 15.32 -10.67
CA TYR A 281 -10.43 14.70 -12.00
C TYR A 281 -9.20 15.16 -12.78
N SER A 282 -8.50 16.20 -12.30
CA SER A 282 -7.27 16.71 -12.91
C SER A 282 -6.23 17.12 -11.84
N PRO A 283 -4.93 17.15 -12.19
CA PRO A 283 -3.88 17.68 -11.30
C PRO A 283 -4.17 19.10 -10.79
N GLY A 284 -4.73 19.96 -11.65
CA GLY A 284 -5.09 21.32 -11.28
C GLY A 284 -6.23 21.40 -10.27
N GLU A 285 -7.23 20.51 -10.36
CA GLU A 285 -8.28 20.40 -9.33
C GLU A 285 -7.72 19.91 -7.99
N ALA A 286 -6.85 18.90 -8.02
CA ALA A 286 -6.18 18.39 -6.83
C ALA A 286 -5.38 19.50 -6.13
N ALA A 287 -4.61 20.27 -6.90
CA ALA A 287 -3.82 21.38 -6.37
C ALA A 287 -4.69 22.51 -5.80
N ARG A 288 -5.76 22.91 -6.48
CA ARG A 288 -6.68 23.95 -5.95
C ARG A 288 -7.35 23.52 -4.65
N SER A 289 -7.84 22.27 -4.59
CA SER A 289 -8.45 21.75 -3.37
C SER A 289 -7.44 21.61 -2.23
N ALA A 290 -6.22 21.12 -2.53
CA ALA A 290 -5.15 21.03 -1.56
C ALA A 290 -4.76 22.41 -1.01
N ALA A 291 -4.55 23.40 -1.88
CA ALA A 291 -4.22 24.77 -1.49
C ALA A 291 -5.31 25.39 -0.59
N HIS A 292 -6.59 25.19 -0.92
CA HIS A 292 -7.70 25.66 -0.11
C HIS A 292 -7.68 25.08 1.31
N HIS A 293 -7.50 23.76 1.45
CA HIS A 293 -7.48 23.11 2.77
C HIS A 293 -6.19 23.41 3.56
N LEU A 294 -5.04 23.53 2.89
CA LEU A 294 -3.78 23.94 3.50
C LEU A 294 -3.85 25.37 4.05
N ALA A 295 -4.46 26.31 3.31
CA ALA A 295 -4.69 27.67 3.78
C ALA A 295 -5.60 27.71 5.03
N ALA A 296 -6.54 26.77 5.13
CA ALA A 296 -7.42 26.61 6.28
C ALA A 296 -6.80 25.81 7.45
N GLY A 297 -5.47 25.66 7.51
CA GLY A 297 -4.80 25.00 8.65
C GLY A 297 -4.91 23.47 8.71
N ARG A 298 -5.48 22.81 7.69
CA ARG A 298 -5.66 21.34 7.67
C ARG A 298 -4.46 20.58 7.09
N THR A 299 -4.24 19.36 7.53
CA THR A 299 -3.41 18.37 6.84
C THR A 299 -4.24 17.71 5.73
N VAL A 300 -3.70 17.65 4.52
CA VAL A 300 -4.35 17.14 3.32
C VAL A 300 -3.75 15.79 2.96
N TYR A 301 -4.59 14.76 2.91
CA TYR A 301 -4.20 13.44 2.41
C TYR A 301 -4.77 13.19 1.02
N VAL A 302 -3.88 12.82 0.10
CA VAL A 302 -4.22 12.58 -1.30
C VAL A 302 -4.11 11.09 -1.61
N ASP A 303 -5.22 10.46 -2.00
CA ASP A 303 -5.23 9.12 -2.58
C ASP A 303 -5.10 9.23 -4.10
N THR A 304 -4.07 8.60 -4.67
CA THR A 304 -3.85 8.63 -6.13
C THR A 304 -4.26 7.32 -6.78
N ALA A 305 -4.59 7.38 -8.07
CA ALA A 305 -4.98 6.20 -8.83
C ALA A 305 -3.89 5.12 -8.82
N GLY A 306 -4.27 3.88 -8.48
CA GLY A 306 -3.39 2.74 -8.72
C GLY A 306 -3.25 2.45 -10.21
N ARG A 307 -2.02 2.32 -10.70
CA ARG A 307 -1.73 1.92 -12.08
C ARG A 307 -0.73 0.77 -12.12
N ASN A 308 -0.59 0.16 -13.30
CA ASN A 308 0.54 -0.74 -13.56
C ASN A 308 1.81 0.08 -13.82
N TYR A 309 2.53 0.43 -12.75
CA TYR A 309 3.74 1.24 -12.82
C TYR A 309 4.98 0.50 -13.36
N PHE A 310 4.83 -0.73 -13.85
CA PHE A 310 5.86 -1.36 -14.67
C PHE A 310 5.89 -0.80 -16.10
N SER A 311 4.80 -0.16 -16.56
CA SER A 311 4.78 0.56 -17.84
C SER A 311 5.29 2.01 -17.65
N PRO A 312 6.12 2.54 -18.57
CA PRO A 312 6.59 3.93 -18.51
C PRO A 312 5.45 4.96 -18.48
N GLU A 313 4.39 4.73 -19.25
CA GLU A 313 3.26 5.65 -19.40
C GLU A 313 2.49 5.85 -18.08
N ALA A 314 2.43 4.81 -17.25
CA ALA A 314 1.78 4.88 -15.95
C ALA A 314 2.56 5.76 -14.97
N ALA A 315 3.90 5.73 -15.02
CA ALA A 315 4.76 6.58 -14.20
C ALA A 315 4.67 8.05 -14.64
N ASP A 316 4.69 8.31 -15.95
CA ASP A 316 4.57 9.67 -16.48
C ASP A 316 3.22 10.31 -16.16
N ALA A 317 2.14 9.52 -16.08
CA ALA A 317 0.83 10.03 -15.69
C ALA A 317 0.76 10.57 -14.25
N LEU A 318 1.70 10.20 -13.38
CA LEU A 318 1.77 10.70 -12.01
C LEU A 318 2.57 12.02 -11.91
N ARG A 319 3.49 12.26 -12.83
CA ARG A 319 4.37 13.45 -12.83
C ARG A 319 3.59 14.77 -12.74
N PRO A 320 2.52 15.02 -13.53
CA PRO A 320 1.74 16.25 -13.41
C PRO A 320 1.08 16.42 -12.03
N VAL A 321 0.69 15.33 -11.37
CA VAL A 321 0.12 15.38 -10.01
C VAL A 321 1.21 15.78 -9.00
N VAL A 322 2.41 15.21 -9.12
CA VAL A 322 3.55 15.59 -8.26
C VAL A 322 3.92 17.06 -8.45
N GLU A 323 4.05 17.51 -9.70
CA GLU A 323 4.41 18.89 -10.05
C GLU A 323 3.36 19.91 -9.58
N ALA A 324 2.07 19.55 -9.60
CA ALA A 324 1.00 20.43 -9.15
C ALA A 324 0.89 20.51 -7.61
N LEU A 325 1.19 19.40 -6.91
CA LEU A 325 1.02 19.30 -5.46
C LEU A 325 2.26 19.73 -4.67
N ARG A 326 3.47 19.34 -5.12
CA ARG A 326 4.71 19.55 -4.37
C ARG A 326 4.99 21.02 -4.01
N PRO A 327 4.75 22.02 -4.87
CA PRO A 327 5.00 23.42 -4.52
C PRO A 327 4.08 24.00 -3.44
N LEU A 328 3.01 23.30 -3.06
CA LEU A 328 2.03 23.80 -2.08
C LEU A 328 2.48 23.62 -0.63
N ASP A 329 3.49 22.77 -0.38
CA ASP A 329 4.05 22.50 0.93
C ASP A 329 5.53 22.13 0.79
N ASP A 330 6.44 22.90 1.40
CA ASP A 330 7.88 22.62 1.42
C ASP A 330 8.23 21.28 2.11
N GLY A 331 7.29 20.77 2.92
CA GLY A 331 7.32 19.45 3.54
C GLY A 331 6.51 18.39 2.80
N ALA A 332 5.96 18.66 1.61
CA ALA A 332 5.10 17.75 0.86
C ALA A 332 5.71 16.34 0.76
N LEU A 333 4.93 15.34 1.14
CA LEU A 333 5.39 13.98 1.32
C LEU A 333 4.67 13.02 0.38
N PHE A 334 5.39 12.53 -0.62
CA PHE A 334 4.95 11.47 -1.52
C PHE A 334 5.41 10.11 -0.99
N LEU A 335 4.45 9.33 -0.50
CA LEU A 335 4.65 8.01 0.08
C LEU A 335 4.41 6.91 -0.95
N LEU A 336 5.47 6.25 -1.39
CA LEU A 336 5.34 5.04 -2.19
C LEU A 336 4.89 3.87 -1.32
N THR A 337 3.71 3.37 -1.63
CA THR A 337 3.09 2.23 -0.95
C THR A 337 3.46 0.93 -1.64
N LEU A 338 4.08 0.02 -0.90
CA LEU A 338 4.57 -1.28 -1.38
C LEU A 338 3.97 -2.41 -0.55
N ALA A 339 3.44 -3.44 -1.21
CA ALA A 339 2.95 -4.63 -0.52
C ALA A 339 4.10 -5.62 -0.27
N LEU A 340 4.21 -6.13 0.95
CA LEU A 340 5.20 -7.15 1.31
C LEU A 340 4.91 -8.54 0.71
N THR A 341 3.69 -8.75 0.20
CA THR A 341 3.32 -9.96 -0.54
C THR A 341 3.88 -9.99 -1.96
N HIS A 342 4.34 -8.86 -2.50
CA HIS A 342 5.08 -8.85 -3.76
C HIS A 342 6.48 -9.46 -3.59
N GLN A 343 7.02 -9.98 -4.68
CA GLN A 343 8.42 -10.37 -4.73
C GLN A 343 9.32 -9.14 -4.57
N TRP A 344 10.49 -9.34 -3.96
CA TRP A 344 11.43 -8.25 -3.69
C TRP A 344 11.86 -7.52 -4.97
N GLU A 345 12.10 -8.27 -6.05
CA GLU A 345 12.56 -7.74 -7.33
C GLU A 345 11.54 -6.78 -7.95
N ASP A 346 10.26 -7.06 -7.77
CA ASP A 346 9.16 -6.21 -8.24
C ASP A 346 9.11 -4.91 -7.45
N ASN A 347 9.17 -4.99 -6.11
CA ASN A 347 9.23 -3.81 -5.26
C ASN A 347 10.49 -2.97 -5.52
N ALA A 348 11.64 -3.60 -5.78
CA ALA A 348 12.88 -2.90 -6.11
C ALA A 348 12.77 -2.12 -7.44
N ARG A 349 12.16 -2.71 -8.47
CA ARG A 349 11.89 -2.02 -9.75
C ARG A 349 10.93 -0.84 -9.58
N LEU A 350 9.94 -0.97 -8.71
CA LEU A 350 9.02 0.13 -8.39
C LEU A 350 9.78 1.27 -7.69
N ILE A 351 10.59 0.98 -6.68
CA ILE A 351 11.37 2.01 -5.98
C ILE A 351 12.27 2.77 -6.96
N GLU A 352 12.96 2.06 -7.85
CA GLU A 352 13.83 2.67 -8.86
C GLU A 352 13.07 3.64 -9.78
N ARG A 353 11.91 3.22 -10.31
CA ARG A 353 11.09 4.06 -11.19
C ARG A 353 10.53 5.29 -10.47
N PHE A 354 10.00 5.10 -9.27
CA PHE A 354 9.38 6.17 -8.49
C PHE A 354 10.41 7.13 -7.89
N SER A 355 11.67 6.70 -7.69
CA SER A 355 12.75 7.61 -7.30
C SER A 355 12.95 8.72 -8.35
N ALA A 356 12.77 8.43 -9.64
CA ALA A 356 12.83 9.42 -10.72
C ALA A 356 11.62 10.39 -10.75
N LEU A 357 10.54 10.07 -10.02
CA LEU A 357 9.36 10.93 -9.87
C LEU A 357 9.41 11.77 -8.58
N GLY A 358 10.49 11.66 -7.80
CA GLY A 358 10.64 12.39 -6.55
C GLY A 358 9.75 11.85 -5.44
N VAL A 359 9.65 10.54 -5.27
CA VAL A 359 9.08 9.95 -4.04
C VAL A 359 10.03 10.18 -2.86
N ASP A 360 9.48 10.57 -1.71
CA ASP A 360 10.26 10.97 -0.53
C ASP A 360 10.50 9.80 0.44
N ALA A 361 9.52 8.91 0.60
CA ALA A 361 9.59 7.80 1.54
C ALA A 361 8.69 6.61 1.16
N LEU A 362 8.91 5.49 1.84
CA LEU A 362 8.23 4.22 1.64
C LEU A 362 7.30 3.89 2.81
N VAL A 363 6.12 3.39 2.47
CA VAL A 363 5.25 2.66 3.40
C VAL A 363 5.09 1.22 2.91
N PHE A 364 5.32 0.28 3.81
CA PHE A 364 5.14 -1.14 3.54
C PHE A 364 3.79 -1.60 4.11
N THR A 365 3.08 -2.44 3.37
CA THR A 365 1.75 -2.93 3.76
C THR A 365 1.66 -4.45 3.66
N LYS A 366 0.56 -5.02 4.17
CA LYS A 366 0.26 -6.46 4.14
C LYS A 366 1.29 -7.30 4.90
N PHE A 367 1.82 -6.76 6.00
CA PHE A 367 2.73 -7.51 6.86
C PHE A 367 2.03 -8.71 7.52
N ASP A 368 0.72 -8.61 7.77
CA ASP A 368 -0.14 -9.70 8.24
C ASP A 368 -0.28 -10.87 7.26
N GLU A 369 -0.13 -10.59 5.95
CA GLU A 369 -0.15 -11.62 4.91
C GLU A 369 1.26 -12.17 4.59
N ALA A 370 2.30 -11.36 4.79
CA ALA A 370 3.69 -11.72 4.54
C ALA A 370 4.63 -11.10 5.61
N PRO A 371 4.80 -11.76 6.77
CA PRO A 371 5.52 -11.20 7.93
C PRO A 371 7.05 -11.28 7.78
N ARG A 372 7.58 -10.74 6.68
CA ARG A 372 9.02 -10.74 6.35
C ARG A 372 9.55 -9.32 6.20
N LEU A 373 10.49 -8.94 7.06
CA LEU A 373 11.05 -7.59 7.11
C LEU A 373 12.25 -7.35 6.17
N GLY A 374 12.77 -8.38 5.50
CA GLY A 374 13.98 -8.27 4.69
C GLY A 374 13.82 -7.30 3.52
N GLN A 375 12.62 -7.18 2.94
CA GLN A 375 12.34 -6.20 1.90
C GLN A 375 12.52 -4.75 2.39
N VAL A 376 12.19 -4.47 3.66
CA VAL A 376 12.39 -3.15 4.26
C VAL A 376 13.88 -2.84 4.35
N LEU A 377 14.69 -3.80 4.84
CA LEU A 377 16.14 -3.65 4.93
C LEU A 377 16.78 -3.49 3.55
N ASN A 378 16.42 -4.36 2.60
CA ASN A 378 16.96 -4.32 1.24
C ASN A 378 16.67 -2.98 0.58
N ALA A 379 15.45 -2.44 0.73
CA ALA A 379 15.06 -1.15 0.16
C ALA A 379 15.92 0.00 0.66
N VAL A 380 16.04 0.15 1.98
CA VAL A 380 16.75 1.29 2.55
C VAL A 380 18.27 1.20 2.39
N LEU A 381 18.83 -0.01 2.25
CA LEU A 381 20.25 -0.20 1.97
C LEU A 381 20.60 -0.04 0.49
N ARG A 382 19.69 -0.43 -0.41
CA ARG A 382 19.88 -0.34 -1.87
C ARG A 382 19.62 1.05 -2.44
N PHE A 383 18.60 1.74 -1.94
CA PHE A 383 18.11 2.99 -2.53
C PHE A 383 18.27 4.18 -1.57
N PRO A 384 18.37 5.42 -2.08
CA PRO A 384 18.42 6.63 -1.26
C PRO A 384 17.04 7.04 -0.72
N VAL A 385 16.30 6.09 -0.16
CA VAL A 385 14.93 6.26 0.33
C VAL A 385 14.85 6.01 1.84
N ARG A 386 13.78 6.51 2.46
CA ARG A 386 13.46 6.27 3.86
C ARG A 386 12.23 5.38 4.00
N ALA A 387 12.24 4.43 4.93
CA ALA A 387 11.04 3.69 5.30
C ALA A 387 10.39 4.32 6.54
N VAL A 388 9.12 4.69 6.44
CA VAL A 388 8.41 5.47 7.48
C VAL A 388 7.37 4.66 8.24
N TYR A 389 6.61 3.81 7.56
CA TYR A 389 5.46 3.11 8.13
C TYR A 389 5.41 1.65 7.66
N LEU A 390 4.82 0.83 8.51
CA LEU A 390 4.47 -0.57 8.25
C LEU A 390 2.99 -0.78 8.63
N ALA A 391 2.19 -1.26 7.70
CA ALA A 391 0.81 -1.65 7.95
C ALA A 391 0.69 -3.17 8.03
N ASP A 392 0.05 -3.65 9.09
CA ASP A 392 -0.02 -5.06 9.49
C ASP A 392 -1.45 -5.55 9.76
N GLY A 393 -2.40 -5.02 8.98
CA GLY A 393 -3.79 -5.44 9.05
C GLY A 393 -4.74 -4.45 8.39
N GLN A 394 -6.03 -4.64 8.63
CA GLN A 394 -7.11 -3.91 7.97
C GLN A 394 -7.80 -2.87 8.85
N ASN A 395 -7.59 -2.91 10.17
CA ASN A 395 -8.21 -1.99 11.10
C ASN A 395 -7.67 -0.57 10.92
N VAL A 396 -8.58 0.39 10.98
CA VAL A 396 -8.28 1.81 10.88
C VAL A 396 -8.65 2.45 12.22
N PRO A 397 -7.73 3.19 12.89
CA PRO A 397 -6.37 3.56 12.46
C PRO A 397 -5.26 2.57 12.83
N ASP A 398 -5.53 1.59 13.71
CA ASP A 398 -4.50 0.97 14.56
C ASP A 398 -3.47 0.09 13.85
N ASP A 399 -3.83 -0.53 12.72
CA ASP A 399 -2.93 -1.43 11.97
C ASP A 399 -1.95 -0.65 11.07
N LEU A 400 -1.39 0.45 11.57
CA LEU A 400 -0.35 1.26 10.93
C LEU A 400 0.66 1.74 11.97
N ARG A 401 1.87 1.19 11.90
CA ARG A 401 2.93 1.45 12.87
C ARG A 401 4.03 2.30 12.25
N PRO A 402 4.53 3.34 12.95
CA PRO A 402 5.78 3.98 12.55
C PRO A 402 6.92 2.96 12.63
N LEU A 403 7.76 2.91 11.61
CA LEU A 403 8.94 2.07 11.63
C LEU A 403 10.03 2.72 12.49
N ALA A 404 10.68 1.92 13.32
CA ALA A 404 11.85 2.33 14.10
C ALA A 404 13.03 1.42 13.78
N ALA A 405 14.24 1.99 13.70
CA ALA A 405 15.45 1.23 13.37
C ALA A 405 15.69 0.08 14.36
N ALA A 406 15.53 0.32 15.67
CA ALA A 406 15.69 -0.70 16.70
C ALA A 406 14.69 -1.86 16.50
N ALA A 407 13.39 -1.55 16.42
CA ALA A 407 12.35 -2.55 16.22
C ALA A 407 12.53 -3.36 14.92
N LEU A 408 13.05 -2.74 13.85
CA LEU A 408 13.38 -3.45 12.61
C LEU A 408 14.55 -4.44 12.82
N VAL A 409 15.59 -4.04 13.54
CA VAL A 409 16.73 -4.92 13.85
C VAL A 409 16.29 -6.09 14.73
N ASP A 410 15.52 -5.81 15.78
CA ASP A 410 15.00 -6.82 16.70
C ASP A 410 14.09 -7.81 15.96
N GLY A 411 13.21 -7.30 15.09
CA GLY A 411 12.34 -8.12 14.26
C GLY A 411 13.07 -8.96 13.21
N LEU A 412 14.26 -8.55 12.76
CA LEU A 412 15.07 -9.28 11.76
C LEU A 412 15.96 -10.35 12.37
N LEU A 413 16.43 -10.13 13.59
CA LEU A 413 17.36 -11.02 14.26
C LEU A 413 16.68 -11.89 15.31
N GLY A 414 15.41 -11.66 15.61
CA GLY A 414 14.75 -12.24 16.79
C GLY A 414 15.36 -11.63 18.05
N GLY A 415 14.55 -11.03 18.91
CA GLY A 415 15.04 -10.41 20.13
C GLY A 415 15.91 -11.38 20.93
N ALA A 416 17.12 -10.96 21.30
CA ALA A 416 17.77 -11.48 22.49
C ALA A 416 16.99 -10.91 23.69
N GLY A 417 15.80 -11.47 23.95
CA GLY A 417 14.85 -10.95 24.93
C GLY A 417 13.41 -11.13 24.49
N ALA A 418 12.88 -12.33 24.72
CA ALA A 418 11.50 -12.56 25.09
C ALA A 418 11.52 -13.54 26.27
#